data_AF-A0A7Y5HAA7-F1
#
_entry.id   AF-A0A7Y5HAA7-F1
#
_cell.length_a   1.000
_cell.length_b   1.000
_cell.length_c   1.000
_cell.angle_alpha   90.00
_cell.angle_beta   90.00
_cell.angle_gamma   90.00
#
_symmetry.space_group_name_H-M   'P 1'
#
loop_
_entity.id
_entity.type
_entity.pdbx_description
1 polymer ?
#
loop_
_entity_poly.entity_id
_entity_poly.type
_entity_poly.pdbx_seq_one_letter_code
_entity_poly.pdbx_strand_id
1 'polypeptide(L)'
;RNAGARGALPAARGRERRLELDLSRVEPARRLFAEALEVIRAVGERHSEGTTLGYMASLCRETGQLRGAEVLYLEALAIHRETQNVRLEGQALMMLARLRLARGRIDGARSAWREAAVVVRKAGGPAELARRTREMQAECAAAGVDGVV
;
A
#
# COMPACT_ATOMS: atom_id res chain seq x y z
N ARG A 1 1.52 28.57 -42.91
CA ARG A 1 2.55 27.58 -42.51
C ARG A 1 3.42 28.24 -41.43
N ASN A 2 3.31 27.80 -40.18
CA ASN A 2 4.38 28.05 -39.19
C ASN A 2 4.57 26.77 -38.39
N ALA A 3 5.73 26.14 -38.61
CA ALA A 3 6.14 24.90 -38.00
C ALA A 3 6.77 25.25 -36.64
N GLY A 4 6.10 24.89 -35.54
CA GLY A 4 6.57 25.25 -34.20
C GLY A 4 6.24 24.26 -33.09
N ALA A 5 5.75 23.06 -33.39
CA ALA A 5 5.40 22.05 -32.38
C ALA A 5 6.13 20.71 -32.58
N ARG A 6 7.37 20.73 -33.11
CA ARG A 6 8.21 19.53 -33.32
C ARG A 6 9.22 19.27 -32.18
N GLY A 7 8.87 19.65 -30.95
CA GLY A 7 9.73 19.47 -29.77
C GLY A 7 9.06 18.80 -28.57
N ALA A 8 7.76 18.45 -28.64
CA ALA A 8 7.08 17.72 -27.56
C ALA A 8 7.43 16.23 -27.62
N LEU A 9 8.61 15.97 -27.07
CA LEU A 9 9.39 14.75 -26.81
C LEU A 9 8.67 13.38 -26.91
N PRO A 10 9.31 12.37 -27.55
CA PRO A 10 8.97 10.94 -27.45
C PRO A 10 8.80 10.43 -26.02
N ALA A 11 9.44 11.08 -25.03
CA ALA A 11 9.31 10.76 -23.61
C ALA A 11 7.90 11.00 -23.05
N ALA A 12 7.16 11.99 -23.55
CA ALA A 12 5.77 12.23 -23.13
C ALA A 12 4.85 11.13 -23.66
N ARG A 13 4.97 10.77 -24.95
CA ARG A 13 4.24 9.64 -25.56
C ARG A 13 4.58 8.30 -24.93
N GLY A 14 5.84 8.09 -24.54
CA GLY A 14 6.26 6.88 -23.81
C GLY A 14 5.64 6.78 -22.41
N ARG A 15 5.46 7.92 -21.72
CA ARG A 15 4.75 7.99 -20.43
C ARG A 15 3.25 7.80 -20.60
N GLU A 16 2.63 8.45 -21.58
CA GLU A 16 1.20 8.27 -21.90
C GLU A 16 0.89 6.81 -22.25
N ARG A 17 1.67 6.20 -23.15
CA ARG A 17 1.50 4.80 -23.53
C ARG A 17 1.73 3.85 -22.35
N ARG A 18 2.66 4.16 -21.44
CA ARG A 18 2.85 3.39 -20.21
C ARG A 18 1.65 3.52 -19.28
N LEU A 19 1.15 4.75 -19.06
CA LEU A 19 -0.05 5.01 -18.26
C LEU A 19 -1.28 4.31 -18.85
N GLU A 20 -1.44 4.30 -20.17
CA GLU A 20 -2.54 3.63 -20.86
C GLU A 20 -2.46 2.11 -20.71
N LEU A 21 -1.26 1.52 -20.85
CA LEU A 21 -1.04 0.10 -20.60
C LEU A 21 -1.24 -0.28 -19.13
N ASP A 22 -0.83 0.59 -18.20
CA ASP A 22 -1.01 0.38 -16.76
C ASP A 22 -2.51 0.44 -16.42
N LEU A 23 -3.24 1.45 -16.88
CA LEU A 23 -4.70 1.54 -16.71
C LEU A 23 -5.44 0.38 -17.37
N SER A 24 -5.01 -0.06 -18.55
CA SER A 24 -5.59 -1.20 -19.26
C SER A 24 -5.45 -2.52 -18.48
N ARG A 25 -4.42 -2.67 -17.65
CA ARG A 25 -4.18 -3.86 -16.82
C ARG A 25 -4.80 -3.77 -15.43
N VAL A 26 -4.86 -2.57 -14.88
CA VAL A 26 -5.39 -2.32 -13.53
C VAL A 26 -6.91 -2.51 -13.51
N GLU A 27 -7.65 -2.06 -14.51
CA GLU A 27 -9.13 -2.16 -14.44
C GLU A 27 -9.65 -3.60 -14.48
N PRO A 28 -9.11 -4.52 -15.31
CA PRO A 28 -9.41 -5.94 -15.21
C PRO A 28 -9.06 -6.52 -13.85
N ALA A 29 -7.88 -6.20 -13.30
CA ALA A 29 -7.48 -6.68 -11.99
C ALA A 29 -8.42 -6.19 -10.88
N ARG A 30 -8.83 -4.91 -10.92
CA ARG A 30 -9.76 -4.33 -9.95
C ARG A 30 -11.13 -5.01 -10.00
N ARG A 31 -11.64 -5.32 -11.20
CA ARG A 31 -12.90 -6.06 -11.37
C ARG A 31 -12.79 -7.48 -10.81
N LEU A 32 -11.74 -8.21 -11.17
CA LEU A 32 -11.51 -9.57 -10.68
C LEU A 32 -11.41 -9.62 -9.16
N PHE A 33 -10.70 -8.67 -8.54
CA PHE A 33 -10.63 -8.61 -7.08
C PHE A 33 -11.96 -8.23 -6.42
N ALA A 34 -12.78 -7.37 -7.04
CA ALA A 34 -14.10 -7.04 -6.53
C ALA A 34 -15.05 -8.25 -6.58
N GLU A 35 -15.08 -8.98 -7.71
CA GLU A 35 -15.85 -10.21 -7.86
C GLU A 35 -15.39 -11.30 -6.88
N ALA A 36 -14.07 -11.48 -6.73
CA ALA A 36 -13.52 -12.40 -5.74
C ALA A 36 -13.91 -12.01 -4.31
N LEU A 37 -13.91 -10.72 -3.99
CA LEU A 37 -14.28 -10.21 -2.67
C LEU A 37 -15.76 -10.48 -2.35
N GLU A 38 -16.66 -10.34 -3.33
CA GLU A 38 -18.08 -10.69 -3.18
C GLU A 38 -18.26 -12.17 -2.86
N VAL A 39 -17.59 -13.06 -3.60
CA VAL A 39 -17.64 -14.50 -3.35
C VAL A 39 -17.08 -14.85 -1.98
N ILE A 40 -15.91 -14.31 -1.63
CA ILE A 40 -15.25 -14.56 -0.34
C ILE A 40 -16.13 -14.10 0.83
N ARG A 41 -16.77 -12.92 0.71
CA ARG A 41 -17.72 -12.41 1.71
C ARG A 41 -18.96 -13.28 1.83
N ALA A 42 -19.48 -13.80 0.72
CA ALA A 42 -20.62 -14.71 0.72
C ALA A 42 -20.30 -16.05 1.40
N VAL A 43 -19.07 -16.54 1.24
CA VAL A 43 -18.59 -17.79 1.87
C VAL A 43 -18.14 -17.56 3.32
N GLY A 44 -17.90 -16.31 3.74
CA GLY A 44 -17.50 -15.95 5.10
C GLY A 44 -16.02 -16.23 5.41
N GLU A 45 -15.16 -16.38 4.40
CA GLU A 45 -13.75 -16.69 4.59
C GLU A 45 -12.94 -15.40 4.88
N ARG A 46 -12.92 -14.99 6.15
CA ARG A 46 -12.30 -13.73 6.58
C ARG A 46 -10.82 -13.65 6.23
N HIS A 47 -10.06 -14.74 6.24
CA HIS A 47 -8.62 -14.67 5.96
C HIS A 47 -8.32 -14.25 4.52
N SER A 48 -9.01 -14.84 3.56
CA SER A 48 -8.95 -14.51 2.14
C SER A 48 -9.49 -13.12 1.87
N GLU A 49 -10.49 -12.68 2.63
CA GLU A 49 -11.04 -11.32 2.49
C GLU A 49 -9.97 -10.27 2.78
N GLY A 50 -9.29 -10.39 3.92
CA GLY A 50 -8.22 -9.46 4.30
C GLY A 50 -7.05 -9.48 3.32
N THR A 51 -6.69 -10.68 2.84
CA THR A 51 -5.62 -10.84 1.84
C THR A 51 -5.98 -10.17 0.52
N THR A 52 -7.23 -10.34 0.06
CA THR A 52 -7.74 -9.74 -1.18
C THR A 52 -7.77 -8.22 -1.10
N LEU A 53 -8.25 -7.68 0.02
CA LEU A 53 -8.24 -6.24 0.29
C LEU A 53 -6.81 -5.66 0.30
N GLY A 54 -5.83 -6.39 0.85
CA GLY A 54 -4.42 -5.98 0.80
C GLY A 54 -3.84 -5.91 -0.62
N TYR A 55 -4.24 -6.84 -1.50
CA TYR A 55 -3.85 -6.79 -2.91
C TYR A 55 -4.51 -5.62 -3.65
N MET A 56 -5.81 -5.40 -3.45
CA MET A 56 -6.51 -4.24 -4.02
C MET A 56 -5.89 -2.92 -3.56
N ALA A 57 -5.54 -2.81 -2.27
CA ALA A 57 -4.88 -1.63 -1.72
C ALA A 57 -3.53 -1.35 -2.39
N SER A 58 -2.77 -2.40 -2.67
CA SER A 58 -1.47 -2.30 -3.35
C SER A 58 -1.62 -1.82 -4.79
N LEU A 59 -2.64 -2.32 -5.51
CA LEU A 59 -2.99 -1.88 -6.86
C LEU A 59 -3.44 -0.40 -6.88
N CYS A 60 -4.26 0.01 -5.92
CA CYS A 60 -4.66 1.42 -5.76
C CYS A 60 -3.45 2.32 -5.48
N ARG A 61 -2.48 1.87 -4.67
CA ARG A 61 -1.25 2.62 -4.40
C ARG A 61 -0.41 2.79 -5.66
N GLU A 62 -0.25 1.73 -6.45
CA GLU A 62 0.53 1.74 -7.70
C GLU A 62 -0.07 2.65 -8.77
N THR A 63 -1.39 2.78 -8.78
CA THR A 63 -2.12 3.70 -9.67
C THR A 63 -2.29 5.12 -9.11
N GLY A 64 -1.67 5.42 -7.96
CA GLY A 64 -1.73 6.76 -7.35
C GLY A 64 -3.06 7.07 -6.64
N GLN A 65 -3.98 6.12 -6.53
CA GLN A 65 -5.23 6.24 -5.80
C GLN A 65 -5.01 6.10 -4.28
N LEU A 66 -4.18 6.98 -3.70
CA LEU A 66 -3.69 6.84 -2.33
C LEU A 66 -4.82 6.83 -1.29
N ARG A 67 -5.91 7.59 -1.52
CA ARG A 67 -7.07 7.57 -0.61
C ARG A 67 -7.77 6.21 -0.60
N GLY A 68 -7.99 5.61 -1.76
CA GLY A 68 -8.61 4.29 -1.88
C GLY A 68 -7.75 3.20 -1.27
N ALA A 69 -6.44 3.25 -1.51
CA ALA A 69 -5.48 2.33 -0.91
C ALA A 69 -5.50 2.39 0.63
N GLU A 70 -5.63 3.59 1.22
CA GLU A 70 -5.70 3.72 2.68
C GLU A 70 -6.92 3.01 3.28
N VAL A 71 -8.09 3.20 2.66
CA VAL A 71 -9.34 2.57 3.11
C VAL A 71 -9.21 1.05 3.04
N LEU A 72 -8.73 0.53 1.91
CA LEU A 72 -8.56 -0.91 1.70
C LEU A 72 -7.54 -1.54 2.67
N TYR A 73 -6.42 -0.85 2.95
CA TYR A 73 -5.47 -1.34 3.96
C TYR A 73 -6.04 -1.30 5.38
N LEU A 74 -6.91 -0.33 5.72
CA LEU A 74 -7.58 -0.29 7.03
C LEU A 74 -8.59 -1.43 7.19
N GLU A 75 -9.36 -1.74 6.13
CA GLU A 75 -10.27 -2.90 6.12
C GLU A 75 -9.50 -4.22 6.26
N ALA A 76 -8.42 -4.39 5.49
CA ALA A 76 -7.53 -5.55 5.60
C ALA A 76 -6.94 -5.67 7.02
N LEU A 77 -6.51 -4.56 7.61
CA LEU A 77 -5.98 -4.52 8.98
C LEU A 77 -6.99 -4.99 10.02
N ALA A 78 -8.25 -4.54 9.92
CA ALA A 78 -9.31 -4.97 10.83
C ALA A 78 -9.50 -6.50 10.76
N ILE A 79 -9.55 -7.04 9.56
CA ILE A 79 -9.69 -8.48 9.32
C ILE A 79 -8.47 -9.26 9.84
N HIS A 80 -7.25 -8.76 9.62
CA HIS A 80 -6.05 -9.43 10.12
C HIS A 80 -6.00 -9.44 11.65
N ARG A 81 -6.54 -8.41 12.32
CA ARG A 81 -6.71 -8.38 13.78
C ARG A 81 -7.76 -9.37 14.25
N GLU A 82 -8.92 -9.42 13.59
CA GLU A 82 -9.99 -10.38 13.87
C GLU A 82 -9.51 -11.84 13.71
N THR A 83 -8.76 -12.13 12.65
CA THR A 83 -8.21 -13.46 12.35
C THR A 83 -6.89 -13.76 13.05
N GLN A 84 -6.40 -12.83 13.90
CA GLN A 84 -5.15 -12.92 14.64
C GLN A 84 -3.92 -13.23 13.76
N ASN A 85 -3.95 -12.77 12.50
CA ASN A 85 -2.85 -12.92 11.57
C ASN A 85 -1.80 -11.83 11.77
N VAL A 86 -0.97 -12.01 12.79
CA VAL A 86 0.07 -11.05 13.23
C VAL A 86 1.02 -10.66 12.09
N ARG A 87 1.33 -11.59 11.18
CA ARG A 87 2.22 -11.32 10.05
C ARG A 87 1.60 -10.33 9.06
N LEU A 88 0.34 -10.57 8.66
CA LEU A 88 -0.37 -9.71 7.72
C LEU A 88 -0.81 -8.39 8.37
N GLU A 89 -1.14 -8.40 9.67
CA GLU A 89 -1.38 -7.19 10.46
C GLU A 89 -0.17 -6.24 10.38
N GLY A 90 1.04 -6.76 10.64
CA GLY A 90 2.27 -5.98 10.57
C GLY A 90 2.53 -5.44 9.16
N GLN A 91 2.23 -6.21 8.11
CA GLN A 91 2.36 -5.75 6.73
C GLN A 91 1.39 -4.62 6.39
N ALA A 92 0.11 -4.75 6.75
CA ALA A 92 -0.90 -3.71 6.51
C ALA A 92 -0.52 -2.39 7.21
N LEU A 93 -0.07 -2.44 8.47
CA LEU A 93 0.38 -1.27 9.21
C LEU A 93 1.57 -0.57 8.55
N MET A 94 2.55 -1.33 8.04
CA MET A 94 3.67 -0.74 7.30
C MET A 94 3.22 -0.04 6.01
N MET A 95 2.31 -0.66 5.26
CA MET A 95 1.82 -0.06 4.01
C MET A 95 1.01 1.21 4.29
N LEU A 96 0.19 1.22 5.35
CA LEU A 96 -0.50 2.43 5.81
C LEU A 96 0.47 3.55 6.17
N ALA A 97 1.55 3.21 6.86
CA ALA A 97 2.54 4.21 7.25
C ALA A 97 3.26 4.83 6.05
N ARG A 98 3.70 4.00 5.08
CA ARG A 98 4.27 4.47 3.79
C ARG A 98 3.29 5.35 3.02
N LEU A 99 2.03 4.95 2.98
CA LEU A 99 1.00 5.70 2.29
C LEU A 99 0.72 7.06 2.96
N ARG A 100 0.73 7.10 4.31
CA ARG A 100 0.59 8.34 5.07
C ARG A 100 1.78 9.27 4.88
N LEU A 101 3.00 8.74 4.83
CA LEU A 101 4.19 9.49 4.44
C LEU A 101 4.06 10.11 3.04
N ALA A 102 3.66 9.31 2.04
CA ALA A 102 3.48 9.79 0.68
C ALA A 102 2.42 10.91 0.56
N ARG A 103 1.54 11.03 1.57
CA ARG A 103 0.52 12.07 1.70
C ARG A 103 0.91 13.22 2.62
N GLY A 104 2.14 13.23 3.14
CA GLY A 104 2.63 14.24 4.10
C GLY A 104 2.06 14.12 5.52
N ARG A 105 1.35 13.02 5.85
CA ARG A 105 0.75 12.80 7.17
C ARG A 105 1.73 12.10 8.11
N ILE A 106 2.70 12.85 8.57
CA ILE A 106 3.84 12.33 9.33
C ILE A 106 3.42 11.66 10.64
N ASP A 107 2.54 12.28 11.43
CA ASP A 107 2.09 11.71 12.71
C ASP A 107 1.33 10.40 12.54
N GLY A 108 0.49 10.33 11.51
CA GLY A 108 -0.24 9.12 11.18
C GLY A 108 0.66 7.98 10.69
N ALA A 109 1.76 8.31 9.99
CA ALA A 109 2.77 7.33 9.60
C ALA A 109 3.52 6.81 10.84
N ARG A 110 3.91 7.72 11.73
CA ARG A 110 4.57 7.42 13.01
C ARG A 110 3.77 6.47 13.89
N SER A 111 2.46 6.72 14.04
CA SER A 111 1.58 5.82 14.82
C SER A 111 1.55 4.41 14.21
N ALA A 112 1.29 4.31 12.92
CA ALA A 112 1.17 3.03 12.22
C ALA A 112 2.48 2.21 12.29
N TRP A 113 3.63 2.87 12.23
CA TRP A 113 4.92 2.20 12.42
C TRP A 113 5.16 1.69 13.83
N ARG A 114 4.83 2.47 14.86
CA ARG A 114 4.95 2.01 16.25
C ARG A 114 4.08 0.78 16.49
N GLU A 115 2.85 0.81 15.97
CA GLU A 115 1.95 -0.34 16.02
C GLU A 115 2.56 -1.55 15.28
N ALA A 116 3.10 -1.37 14.07
CA ALA A 116 3.74 -2.45 13.31
C ALA A 116 4.92 -3.08 14.09
N ALA A 117 5.74 -2.26 14.75
CA ALA A 117 6.87 -2.75 15.54
C ALA A 117 6.42 -3.58 16.76
N VAL A 118 5.31 -3.20 17.41
CA VAL A 118 4.71 -4.00 18.50
C VAL A 118 4.21 -5.34 17.96
N VAL A 119 3.50 -5.34 16.84
CA VAL A 119 2.92 -6.55 16.21
C VAL A 119 4.02 -7.51 15.76
N VAL A 120 5.05 -7.02 15.06
CA VAL A 120 6.16 -7.86 14.57
C VAL A 120 6.99 -8.43 15.73
N ARG A 121 7.15 -7.69 16.84
CA ARG A 121 7.78 -8.20 18.06
C ARG A 121 6.98 -9.35 18.69
N LYS A 122 5.64 -9.28 18.68
CA LYS A 122 4.78 -10.39 19.12
C LYS A 122 4.89 -11.62 18.21
N ALA A 123 5.20 -11.43 16.93
CA ALA A 123 5.36 -12.52 15.95
C ALA A 123 6.71 -13.28 16.05
N GLY A 124 7.61 -12.91 16.96
CA GLY A 124 8.82 -13.69 17.26
C GLY A 124 9.97 -13.61 16.25
N GLY A 125 9.94 -12.68 15.28
CA GLY A 125 10.99 -12.54 14.27
C GLY A 125 11.89 -11.31 14.47
N PRO A 126 12.91 -11.34 15.37
CA PRO A 126 13.75 -10.18 15.67
C PRO A 126 14.56 -9.67 14.46
N ALA A 127 14.89 -10.54 13.50
CA ALA A 127 15.61 -10.16 12.28
C ALA A 127 14.73 -9.41 11.28
N GLU A 128 13.48 -9.87 11.08
CA GLU A 128 12.52 -9.21 10.20
C GLU A 128 12.06 -7.88 10.80
N LEU A 129 11.94 -7.80 12.14
CA LEU A 129 11.77 -6.55 12.88
C LEU A 129 12.93 -5.58 12.62
N ALA A 130 14.17 -6.00 12.87
CA ALA A 130 15.33 -5.13 12.75
C ALA A 130 15.59 -4.65 11.32
N ARG A 131 15.27 -5.48 10.31
CA ARG A 131 15.33 -5.08 8.90
C ARG A 131 14.25 -4.05 8.57
N ARG A 132 12.99 -4.33 8.92
CA ARG A 132 11.86 -3.46 8.64
C ARG A 132 11.92 -2.14 9.41
N THR A 133 12.37 -2.17 10.66
CA THR A 133 12.62 -0.97 11.48
C THR A 133 13.75 -0.11 10.90
N ARG A 134 14.81 -0.72 10.35
CA ARG A 134 15.90 0.02 9.68
C ARG A 134 15.47 0.64 8.35
N GLU A 135 14.75 -0.12 7.51
CA GLU A 135 14.16 0.41 6.26
C GLU A 135 13.22 1.59 6.55
N MET A 136 12.40 1.46 7.60
CA MET A 136 11.52 2.51 8.10
C MET A 136 12.28 3.75 8.59
N GLN A 137 13.33 3.58 9.40
CA GLN A 137 14.16 4.70 9.88
C GLN A 137 14.84 5.44 8.72
N ALA A 138 15.30 4.71 7.70
CA ALA A 138 15.86 5.29 6.49
C ALA A 138 14.81 6.06 5.67
N GLU A 139 13.60 5.53 5.51
CA GLU A 139 12.50 6.21 4.82
C GLU A 139 12.05 7.49 5.56
N CYS A 140 12.03 7.47 6.90
CA CYS A 140 11.75 8.66 7.71
C CYS A 140 12.84 9.72 7.59
N ALA A 141 14.10 9.31 7.70
CA ALA A 141 15.25 10.20 7.57
C ALA A 141 15.29 10.83 6.16
N ALA A 142 15.03 10.05 5.12
CA ALA A 142 14.94 10.54 3.74
C ALA A 142 13.76 11.51 3.53
N ALA A 143 12.68 11.37 4.31
CA ALA A 143 11.54 12.28 4.31
C ALA A 143 11.74 13.51 5.22
N GLY A 144 12.91 13.69 5.85
CA GLY A 144 13.20 14.79 6.77
C GLY A 144 12.45 14.69 8.10
N VAL A 145 12.01 13.49 8.47
CA VAL A 145 11.28 13.23 9.70
C VAL A 145 12.23 12.63 10.74
N ASP A 146 12.91 13.50 11.49
CA ASP A 146 13.75 13.06 12.60
C ASP A 146 12.92 12.56 13.80
N GLY A 147 13.48 11.59 14.53
CA GLY A 147 13.03 11.22 15.87
C GLY A 147 12.04 10.05 15.99
N VAL A 148 12.09 9.03 15.12
CA VAL A 148 11.35 7.78 15.38
C VAL A 148 12.10 6.95 16.44
N VAL A 149 11.83 7.28 17.70
CA VAL A 149 12.16 6.46 18.89
C VAL A 149 11.35 5.17 18.86
#